data_AF-A0A0G1LTE3-F1
#
_entry.id   AF-A0A0G1LTE3-F1
#
_cell.length_a   1.000
_cell.length_b   1.000
_cell.length_c   1.000
_cell.angle_alpha   90.00
_cell.angle_beta   90.00
_cell.angle_gamma   90.00
#
_symmetry.space_group_name_H-M   'P 1'
#
loop_
_entity.id
_entity.type
_entity.pdbx_description
1 polymer ?
#
loop_
_entity_poly.entity_id
_entity_poly.type
_entity_poly.pdbx_seq_one_letter_code
_entity_poly.pdbx_strand_id
1 'polypeptide(L)' 'MSTPLIHQNTIIKPVITEKSYGLAALDKYVFRVDPQANKNQIKQAVK' A
#
# COMPACT_ATOMS: atom_id res chain seq x y z
N MET A 1 -16.60 19.76 -7.40
CA MET A 1 -16.66 18.44 -6.74
C MET A 1 -15.24 18.04 -6.39
N SER A 2 -14.79 18.31 -5.16
CA SER A 2 -13.44 17.98 -4.70
C SER A 2 -13.36 16.46 -4.51
N THR A 3 -12.56 15.77 -5.32
CA THR A 3 -12.30 14.34 -5.15
C THR A 3 -11.79 14.14 -3.72
N PRO A 4 -12.43 13.31 -2.88
CA PRO A 4 -12.01 13.20 -1.50
C PRO A 4 -10.58 12.66 -1.49
N LEU A 5 -9.65 13.38 -0.86
CA LEU A 5 -8.21 13.12 -0.80
C LEU A 5 -7.83 11.81 -0.07
N ILE A 6 -8.82 10.95 0.23
CA ILE A 6 -8.71 9.71 1.02
C ILE A 6 -7.68 8.74 0.41
N HIS A 7 -7.47 8.81 -0.90
CA HIS A 7 -6.68 7.87 -1.68
C HIS A 7 -5.17 8.16 -1.63
N GLN A 8 -4.78 9.44 -1.61
CA GLN A 8 -3.40 9.86 -1.87
C GLN A 8 -2.44 9.58 -0.70
N ASN A 9 -2.94 9.40 0.52
CA ASN A 9 -2.10 9.25 1.71
C ASN A 9 -2.07 7.82 2.28
N THR A 10 -2.66 6.83 1.61
CA THR A 10 -2.78 5.47 2.17
C THR A 10 -1.46 4.68 2.10
N ILE A 11 -0.68 4.82 1.03
CA ILE A 11 0.60 4.12 0.84
C ILE A 11 1.75 5.09 1.09
N ILE A 12 2.62 4.79 2.05
CA ILE A 12 3.72 5.66 2.47
C ILE A 12 5.00 5.35 1.68
N LYS A 13 5.43 4.07 1.68
CA LYS A 13 6.65 3.62 0.98
C LYS A 13 6.69 2.09 0.82
N PRO A 14 7.38 1.55 -0.21
CA PRO A 14 7.65 0.13 -0.28
C PRO A 14 8.58 -0.33 0.86
N VAL A 15 8.39 -1.55 1.32
CA VAL A 15 9.30 -2.19 2.29
C VAL A 15 10.31 -3.02 1.52
N ILE A 16 11.59 -2.66 1.61
CA ILE A 16 12.68 -3.33 0.91
C ILE A 16 13.52 -4.08 1.94
N THR A 17 13.44 -5.40 1.89
CA THR A 17 14.15 -6.36 2.74
C THR A 17 14.36 -7.64 1.94
N GLU A 18 15.30 -8.50 2.33
CA GLU A 18 15.51 -9.80 1.68
C GLU A 18 14.21 -10.61 1.60
N LYS A 19 13.41 -10.58 2.67
CA LYS A 19 12.10 -11.24 2.72
C LYS A 19 11.09 -10.64 1.75
N SER A 20 11.03 -9.31 1.62
CA SER A 20 10.10 -8.69 0.67
C SER A 20 10.51 -8.94 -0.79
N TYR A 21 11.81 -9.09 -1.05
CA TYR A 21 12.30 -9.53 -2.35
C TYR A 21 11.87 -10.97 -2.67
N GLY A 22 11.96 -11.89 -1.69
CA GLY A 22 11.47 -13.26 -1.84
C GLY A 22 9.96 -13.33 -2.11
N LEU A 23 9.17 -12.42 -1.52
CA LEU A 23 7.73 -12.32 -1.80
C LEU A 23 7.44 -11.75 -3.19
N ALA A 24 8.28 -10.84 -3.69
CA ALA A 24 8.11 -10.25 -5.02
C ALA A 24 8.23 -11.30 -6.13
N ALA A 25 9.07 -12.32 -5.96
CA ALA A 25 9.15 -13.47 -6.88
C ALA A 25 7.86 -14.32 -6.92
N LEU A 26 6.94 -14.11 -5.97
CA LEU A 26 5.64 -14.77 -5.87
C LEU A 26 4.49 -13.78 -6.15
N ASP A 27 4.75 -12.70 -6.88
CA ASP A 27 3.79 -11.61 -7.16
C ASP A 27 3.17 -10.97 -5.89
N LYS A 28 3.91 -10.97 -4.78
CA LYS A 28 3.49 -10.38 -3.51
C LYS A 28 4.39 -9.20 -3.14
N TYR A 29 3.79 -8.03 -2.97
CA TYR A 29 4.49 -6.79 -2.62
C TYR A 29 4.14 -6.31 -1.22
N VAL A 30 5.09 -5.66 -0.56
CA VAL A 30 4.95 -5.18 0.82
C VAL A 30 5.14 -3.67 0.86
N PHE A 31 4.16 -2.98 1.44
CA PHE A 31 4.16 -1.53 1.60
C PHE A 31 3.94 -1.15 3.05
N ARG A 32 4.57 -0.06 3.48
CA ARG A 32 4.21 0.65 4.70
C ARG A 32 3.03 1.57 4.37
N VAL A 33 1.97 1.41 5.14
CA VAL A 33 0.71 2.14 4.97
C VAL A 33 0.43 3.04 6.17
N ASP A 34 -0.50 3.97 6.03
CA ASP A 34 -0.98 4.76 7.16
C ASP A 34 -1.60 3.85 8.23
N PRO A 35 -1.23 3.99 9.52
CA PRO A 35 -1.78 3.17 10.61
C PRO A 35 -3.31 3.25 10.76
N GLN A 36 -3.94 4.33 10.31
CA GLN A 36 -5.39 4.54 10.34
C GLN A 36 -6.09 4.01 9.08
N ALA A 37 -5.35 3.47 8.10
CA ALA A 37 -5.93 2.97 6.87
C ALA A 37 -6.60 1.61 7.03
N ASN A 38 -7.81 1.50 6.49
CA ASN A 38 -8.56 0.25 6.42
C ASN A 38 -8.19 -0.56 5.16
N LYS A 39 -8.40 -1.88 5.20
CA LYS A 39 -8.12 -2.79 4.07
C LYS A 39 -8.82 -2.36 2.76
N ASN A 40 -10.02 -1.80 2.85
CA ASN A 40 -10.76 -1.31 1.67
C ASN A 40 -10.06 -0.09 1.04
N GLN A 41 -9.54 0.83 1.84
CA GLN A 41 -8.78 1.99 1.36
C GLN A 41 -7.46 1.55 0.75
N ILE A 42 -6.74 0.61 1.36
CA ILE A 42 -5.50 0.04 0.81
C ILE A 42 -5.78 -0.61 -0.55
N LYS A 43 -6.87 -1.39 -0.67
CA LYS A 43 -7.26 -2.00 -1.95
C LYS A 43 -7.59 -0.95 -3.00
N GLN A 44 -8.26 0.13 -2.64
CA GLN A 44 -8.56 1.25 -3.55
C GLN A 44 -7.31 2.01 -3.96
N ALA A 45 -6.30 2.14 -3.08
CA ALA A 45 -5.06 2.84 -3.36
C ALA A 45 -4.09 2.06 -4.26
N VAL A 46 -4.20 0.72 -4.30
CA VAL A 46 -3.41 -0.15 -5.18
C VAL A 46 -4.10 -0.38 -6.55
N LYS A 47 -5.42 -0.16 -6.62
CA LYS A 47 -6.26 -0.44 -7.79
C LYS A 47 -6.04 0.58 -8.90
#